data_AF-A0A439VTT5-F1
#
_entry.id   AF-A0A439VTT5-F1
#
_cell.length_a   1.000
_cell.length_b   1.000
_cell.length_c   1.000
_cell.angle_alpha   90.00
_cell.angle_beta   90.00
_cell.angle_gamma   90.00
#
_symmetry.space_group_name_H-M   'P 1'
#
loop_
_entity.id
_entity.type
_entity.pdbx_description
1 polymer ?
#
loop_
_entity_poly.entity_id
_entity_poly.type
_entity_poly.pdbx_seq_one_letter_code
_entity_poly.pdbx_strand_id
1 'polypeptide(L)'
;MIENLDTEFGELRGPERIMKWEEDRTPNSLCTLDAELLATLSSLRDCAQSSLLKSAAQTQNYLWVMDASGSIKIAIEEIAVLDGKPDTRGFPRRRGYKHPSEDKKLGHPTLLAGGKARIAGELALDLNDDKLLWVLNANSGRYCKQKPPSKSQVDAAANLIQGMGLAIKIDYL
;
A
#
# COMPACT_ATOMS: atom_id res chain seq x y z
N MET A 1 -20.66 0.66 15.90
CA MET A 1 -19.88 0.13 14.77
C MET A 1 -18.73 1.05 14.35
N ILE A 2 -18.90 2.38 14.24
CA ILE A 2 -17.81 3.32 13.90
C ILE A 2 -16.76 3.49 15.02
N GLU A 3 -17.19 3.60 16.28
CA GLU A 3 -16.28 3.76 17.45
C GLU A 3 -15.34 2.56 17.64
N ASN A 4 -15.75 1.37 17.20
CA ASN A 4 -14.90 0.18 17.25
C ASN A 4 -13.73 0.32 16.25
N LEU A 5 -14.02 0.77 15.03
CA LEU A 5 -12.99 0.95 13.99
C LEU A 5 -12.01 2.08 14.30
N ASP A 6 -12.45 3.17 14.93
CA ASP A 6 -11.54 4.25 15.34
C ASP A 6 -10.54 3.76 16.40
N THR A 7 -10.99 2.91 17.33
CA THR A 7 -10.13 2.30 18.34
C THR A 7 -9.18 1.29 17.71
N GLU A 8 -9.72 0.40 16.88
CA GLU A 8 -9.01 -0.77 16.33
C GLU A 8 -8.02 -0.39 15.21
N PHE A 9 -8.39 0.55 14.33
CA PHE A 9 -7.59 0.91 13.15
C PHE A 9 -7.21 2.40 13.10
N GLY A 10 -7.64 3.17 14.09
CA GLY A 10 -7.39 4.60 14.16
C GLY A 10 -8.52 5.44 13.58
N GLU A 11 -8.62 6.66 14.10
CA GLU A 11 -9.55 7.68 13.60
C GLU A 11 -9.29 8.03 12.13
N LEU A 12 -10.37 8.42 11.46
CA LEU A 12 -10.31 8.93 10.09
C LEU A 12 -9.49 10.23 10.00
N ARG A 13 -8.46 10.19 9.16
CA ARG A 13 -7.57 11.33 8.90
C ARG A 13 -7.51 11.65 7.42
N GLY A 14 -7.48 12.95 7.10
CA GLY A 14 -7.23 13.42 5.74
C GLY A 14 -5.74 13.33 5.39
N PRO A 15 -5.39 13.36 4.10
CA PRO A 15 -4.00 13.43 3.69
C PRO A 15 -3.40 14.81 4.03
N GLU A 16 -2.16 14.85 4.51
CA GLU A 16 -1.43 16.09 4.83
C GLU A 16 -1.22 16.99 3.60
N ARG A 17 -1.08 16.38 2.43
CA ARG A 17 -1.05 17.09 1.15
C ARG A 17 -1.43 16.16 0.01
N ILE A 18 -2.05 16.72 -1.02
CA ILE A 18 -2.28 16.07 -2.31
C ILE A 18 -1.52 16.92 -3.34
N MET A 19 -0.73 16.28 -4.19
CA MET A 19 -0.02 17.01 -5.24
C MET A 19 -1.00 17.30 -6.38
N LYS A 20 -0.87 18.46 -7.03
CA LYS A 20 -1.75 18.85 -8.13
C LYS A 20 -1.83 17.80 -9.26
N TRP A 21 -0.76 17.05 -9.49
CA TRP A 21 -0.76 15.98 -10.50
C TRP A 21 -1.38 14.67 -10.02
N GLU A 22 -1.64 14.50 -8.73
CA GLU A 22 -2.38 13.36 -8.18
C GLU A 22 -3.90 13.58 -8.28
N GLU A 23 -4.35 14.82 -8.49
CA GLU A 23 -5.77 15.16 -8.68
C GLU A 23 -6.36 14.39 -9.87
N ASP A 24 -7.52 13.79 -9.67
CA ASP A 24 -8.27 12.99 -10.65
C ASP A 24 -7.51 11.80 -11.24
N ARG A 25 -6.45 11.31 -10.57
CA ARG A 25 -5.68 10.13 -10.99
C ARG A 25 -5.93 8.93 -10.10
N THR A 26 -6.01 7.78 -10.76
CA THR A 26 -6.11 6.47 -10.13
C THR A 26 -4.94 5.60 -10.59
N PRO A 27 -4.26 4.86 -9.69
CA PRO A 27 -3.28 3.86 -10.11
C PRO A 27 -3.94 2.80 -10.99
N ASN A 28 -3.27 2.35 -12.05
CA ASN A 28 -3.80 1.30 -12.92
C ASN A 28 -4.03 -0.01 -12.17
N SER A 29 -3.20 -0.27 -11.16
CA SER A 29 -3.23 -1.48 -10.32
C SER A 29 -4.13 -1.38 -9.08
N LEU A 30 -4.98 -0.34 -8.99
CA LEU A 30 -5.85 -0.15 -7.83
C LEU A 30 -6.88 -1.29 -7.72
N CYS A 31 -6.79 -2.04 -6.62
CA CYS A 31 -7.71 -3.10 -6.29
C CYS A 31 -8.26 -2.93 -4.86
N THR A 32 -9.41 -3.56 -4.61
CA THR A 32 -9.88 -3.82 -3.24
C THR A 32 -9.28 -5.12 -2.75
N LEU A 33 -8.79 -5.15 -1.51
CA LEU A 33 -8.27 -6.37 -0.91
C LEU A 33 -9.41 -7.27 -0.47
N ASP A 34 -9.67 -8.30 -1.27
CA ASP A 34 -10.63 -9.37 -1.01
C ASP A 34 -9.94 -10.74 -1.01
N ALA A 35 -10.72 -11.80 -0.85
CA ALA A 35 -10.20 -13.17 -0.80
C ALA A 35 -9.49 -13.60 -2.11
N GLU A 36 -9.95 -13.12 -3.26
CA GLU A 36 -9.36 -13.45 -4.56
C GLU A 36 -7.99 -12.77 -4.73
N LEU A 37 -7.90 -11.48 -4.38
CA LEU A 37 -6.64 -10.76 -4.43
C LEU A 37 -5.62 -11.34 -3.44
N LEU A 38 -6.06 -11.76 -2.25
CA LEU A 38 -5.17 -12.39 -1.27
C LEU A 38 -4.61 -13.73 -1.76
N ALA A 39 -5.44 -14.56 -2.40
CA ALA A 39 -4.97 -15.79 -3.04
C ALA A 39 -3.94 -15.50 -4.15
N THR A 40 -4.16 -14.42 -4.90
CA THR A 40 -3.21 -13.94 -5.92
C THR A 40 -1.90 -13.47 -5.30
N LEU A 41 -1.92 -12.68 -4.22
CA LEU A 41 -0.72 -12.23 -3.51
C LEU A 41 0.06 -13.39 -2.86
N SER A 42 -0.64 -14.41 -2.38
CA SER A 42 -0.02 -15.64 -1.87
C SER A 42 0.69 -16.41 -3.00
N SER A 43 0.01 -16.58 -4.13
CA SER A 43 0.58 -17.24 -5.33
C SER A 43 1.78 -16.46 -5.88
N LEU A 44 1.71 -15.13 -5.89
CA LEU A 44 2.82 -14.27 -6.30
C LEU A 44 4.06 -14.48 -5.42
N ARG A 45 3.89 -14.54 -4.10
CA ARG A 45 4.99 -14.85 -3.16
C ARG A 45 5.64 -16.19 -3.51
N ASP A 46 4.84 -17.20 -3.84
CA ASP A 46 5.34 -18.54 -4.14
C ASP A 46 6.12 -18.60 -5.44
N CYS A 47 5.61 -17.96 -6.50
CA CYS A 47 6.34 -17.80 -7.74
C CYS A 47 7.65 -17.02 -7.54
N ALA A 48 7.61 -15.98 -6.70
CA ALA A 48 8.75 -15.12 -6.40
C ALA A 48 9.86 -15.83 -5.60
N GLN A 49 9.64 -17.04 -5.07
CA GLN A 49 10.72 -17.80 -4.43
C GLN A 49 11.80 -18.28 -5.41
N SER A 50 11.47 -18.37 -6.70
CA SER A 50 12.44 -18.75 -7.74
C SER A 50 13.56 -17.72 -7.88
N SER A 51 14.79 -18.17 -8.19
CA SER A 51 15.95 -17.28 -8.35
C SER A 51 15.75 -16.20 -9.41
N LEU A 52 15.02 -16.51 -10.48
CA LEU A 52 14.72 -15.58 -11.56
C LEU A 52 13.78 -14.45 -11.11
N LEU A 53 12.73 -14.79 -10.34
CA LEU A 53 11.68 -13.83 -9.98
C LEU A 53 11.96 -13.11 -8.65
N LYS A 54 12.80 -13.68 -7.78
CA LYS A 54 13.11 -13.14 -6.46
C LYS A 54 13.60 -11.69 -6.52
N SER A 55 14.60 -11.41 -7.36
CA SER A 55 15.16 -10.06 -7.50
C SER A 55 14.14 -9.07 -8.04
N ALA A 56 13.32 -9.46 -9.02
CA ALA A 56 12.28 -8.62 -9.59
C ALA A 56 11.19 -8.28 -8.55
N ALA A 57 10.74 -9.27 -7.79
CA ALA A 57 9.71 -9.09 -6.77
C ALA A 57 10.13 -8.10 -5.67
N GLN A 58 11.39 -8.16 -5.21
CA GLN A 58 11.93 -7.24 -4.20
C GLN A 58 11.99 -5.77 -4.66
N THR A 59 11.93 -5.53 -5.98
CA THR A 59 11.92 -4.16 -6.51
C THR A 59 10.57 -3.49 -6.47
N GLN A 60 9.51 -4.21 -6.11
CA GLN A 60 8.15 -3.69 -6.11
C GLN A 60 7.75 -3.19 -4.72
N ASN A 61 7.06 -2.06 -4.69
CA ASN A 61 6.41 -1.55 -3.49
C ASN A 61 4.92 -1.41 -3.77
N TYR A 62 4.10 -1.78 -2.80
CA TYR A 62 2.65 -1.67 -2.88
C TYR A 62 2.20 -0.66 -1.83
N LEU A 63 1.41 0.32 -2.26
CA LEU A 63 0.72 1.23 -1.34
C LEU A 63 -0.56 0.55 -0.89
N TRP A 64 -0.88 0.62 0.40
CA TRP A 64 -2.16 0.16 0.92
C TRP A 64 -2.79 1.21 1.84
N VAL A 65 -4.11 1.22 1.89
CA VAL A 65 -4.90 2.14 2.72
C VAL A 65 -6.20 1.51 3.15
N MET A 66 -6.59 1.73 4.40
CA MET A 66 -7.92 1.39 4.91
C MET A 66 -8.82 2.63 4.86
N ASP A 67 -9.97 2.51 4.20
CA ASP A 67 -10.94 3.59 4.07
C ASP A 67 -11.86 3.74 5.31
N ALA A 68 -12.82 4.67 5.22
CA ALA A 68 -13.79 4.94 6.29
C ALA A 68 -14.62 3.73 6.74
N SER A 69 -14.90 2.80 5.83
CA SER A 69 -15.70 1.60 6.07
C SER A 69 -14.89 0.43 6.64
N GLY A 70 -13.56 0.54 6.64
CA GLY A 70 -12.67 -0.57 6.98
C GLY A 70 -12.23 -1.40 5.77
N SER A 71 -12.63 -1.02 4.55
CA SER A 71 -12.15 -1.69 3.32
C SER A 71 -10.72 -1.30 3.03
N ILE A 72 -9.89 -2.28 2.67
CA ILE A 72 -8.48 -2.05 2.31
C ILE A 72 -8.38 -1.94 0.79
N LYS A 73 -7.77 -0.84 0.31
CA LYS A 73 -7.34 -0.67 -1.07
C LYS A 73 -5.85 -0.87 -1.18
N ILE A 74 -5.39 -1.47 -2.27
CA ILE A 74 -3.98 -1.70 -2.55
C ILE A 74 -3.68 -1.40 -4.01
N ALA A 75 -2.50 -0.86 -4.29
CA ALA A 75 -1.98 -0.64 -5.63
C ALA A 75 -0.45 -0.77 -5.61
N ILE A 76 0.17 -1.09 -6.75
CA ILE A 76 1.60 -0.90 -6.93
C ILE A 76 1.91 0.61 -6.85
N GLU A 77 3.03 1.01 -6.25
CA GLU A 77 3.47 2.41 -6.32
C GLU A 77 3.85 2.73 -7.77
N GLU A 78 3.09 3.59 -8.44
CA GLU A 78 3.22 3.90 -9.86
C GLU A 78 3.77 5.31 -10.11
N ILE A 79 4.44 5.49 -11.26
CA ILE A 79 4.79 6.80 -11.82
C ILE A 79 3.74 7.20 -12.85
N ALA A 80 3.16 8.39 -12.71
CA ALA A 80 2.11 8.87 -13.59
C ALA A 80 2.69 9.34 -14.95
N VAL A 81 2.03 8.99 -16.06
CA VAL A 81 2.34 9.54 -17.39
C VAL A 81 1.59 10.85 -17.61
N LEU A 82 2.28 11.85 -18.15
CA LEU A 82 1.82 13.25 -18.24
C LEU A 82 1.62 13.65 -19.69
N ASP A 83 0.74 12.93 -20.36
CA ASP A 83 0.44 13.08 -21.78
C ASP A 83 -0.86 13.87 -22.04
N GLY A 84 -1.37 14.56 -21.02
CA GLY A 84 -2.63 15.30 -21.07
C GLY A 84 -3.88 14.42 -21.01
N LYS A 85 -3.74 13.09 -20.82
CA LYS A 85 -4.88 12.20 -20.58
C LYS A 85 -5.06 11.98 -19.07
N PRO A 86 -6.29 12.08 -18.54
CA PRO A 86 -6.52 12.00 -17.10
C PRO A 86 -6.10 10.66 -16.47
N ASP A 87 -6.24 9.55 -17.19
CA ASP A 87 -6.47 8.28 -16.51
C ASP A 87 -5.79 7.03 -17.07
N THR A 88 -4.69 7.09 -17.81
CA THR A 88 -4.09 5.81 -18.23
C THR A 88 -2.60 5.92 -18.49
N ARG A 89 -1.88 4.90 -17.99
CA ARG A 89 -0.48 4.55 -18.30
C ARG A 89 0.55 4.87 -17.20
N GLY A 90 0.15 4.83 -15.93
CA GLY A 90 1.15 4.66 -14.87
C GLY A 90 2.00 3.40 -15.06
N PHE A 91 3.26 3.42 -14.63
CA PHE A 91 4.12 2.23 -14.61
C PHE A 91 4.73 2.02 -13.22
N PRO A 92 5.03 0.76 -12.82
CA PRO A 92 5.60 0.47 -11.52
C PRO A 92 6.88 1.23 -11.22
N ARG A 93 6.94 1.85 -10.05
CA ARG A 93 8.13 2.49 -9.50
C ARG A 93 9.03 1.42 -8.87
N ARG A 94 10.32 1.47 -9.21
CA ARG A 94 11.34 0.63 -8.57
C ARG A 94 11.59 1.09 -7.11
N ARG A 95 11.33 0.23 -6.14
CA ARG A 95 11.68 0.37 -4.71
C ARG A 95 13.20 0.49 -4.53
N GLY A 96 13.62 1.29 -3.55
CA GLY A 96 15.04 1.50 -3.22
C GLY A 96 15.83 2.36 -4.19
N TYR A 97 15.25 2.76 -5.33
CA TYR A 97 15.91 3.66 -6.29
C TYR A 97 15.39 5.09 -6.14
N LYS A 98 16.31 6.07 -6.22
CA LYS A 98 15.93 7.48 -6.33
C LYS A 98 15.41 7.71 -7.73
N HIS A 99 14.16 8.15 -7.82
CA HIS A 99 13.59 8.63 -9.07
C HIS A 99 13.71 10.16 -9.08
N PRO A 100 14.07 10.76 -10.22
CA PRO A 100 14.00 12.21 -10.40
C PRO A 100 12.67 12.79 -9.90
N SER A 101 12.67 14.00 -9.33
CA SER A 101 11.43 14.63 -8.83
C SER A 101 10.41 14.92 -9.94
N GLU A 102 10.87 14.94 -11.17
CA GLU A 102 10.08 14.99 -12.41
C GLU A 102 9.26 13.72 -12.64
N ASP A 103 9.66 12.58 -12.07
CA ASP A 103 8.87 11.36 -12.05
C ASP A 103 7.74 11.54 -11.02
N LYS A 104 6.57 11.93 -11.55
CA LYS A 104 5.38 12.25 -10.77
C LYS A 104 4.75 10.98 -10.20
N LYS A 105 5.34 10.47 -9.12
CA LYS A 105 4.82 9.30 -8.40
C LYS A 105 3.42 9.55 -7.87
N LEU A 106 2.59 8.51 -7.94
CA LEU A 106 1.27 8.46 -7.32
C LEU A 106 1.41 7.98 -5.87
N GLY A 107 0.93 8.76 -4.91
CA GLY A 107 0.94 8.43 -3.49
C GLY A 107 -0.39 7.90 -2.98
N HIS A 108 -0.43 7.56 -1.67
CA HIS A 108 -1.63 7.05 -0.99
C HIS A 108 -2.95 7.81 -1.27
N PRO A 109 -2.97 9.16 -1.41
CA PRO A 109 -4.23 9.86 -1.69
C PRO A 109 -4.94 9.37 -2.95
N THR A 110 -4.19 8.89 -3.95
CA THR A 110 -4.75 8.40 -5.22
C THR A 110 -5.55 7.11 -5.06
N LEU A 111 -5.34 6.33 -3.99
CA LEU A 111 -6.10 5.11 -3.71
C LEU A 111 -7.52 5.41 -3.22
N LEU A 112 -7.78 6.64 -2.76
CA LEU A 112 -9.07 7.07 -2.20
C LEU A 112 -9.59 8.37 -2.83
N ALA A 113 -9.08 8.77 -4.01
CA ALA A 113 -9.42 10.04 -4.65
C ALA A 113 -9.30 11.26 -3.70
N GLY A 114 -8.26 11.27 -2.86
CA GLY A 114 -8.02 12.32 -1.86
C GLY A 114 -8.84 12.18 -0.56
N GLY A 115 -9.62 11.11 -0.42
CA GLY A 115 -10.45 10.83 0.75
C GLY A 115 -9.68 10.56 2.05
N LYS A 116 -10.43 10.38 3.13
CA LYS A 116 -9.88 10.08 4.46
C LYS A 116 -9.54 8.59 4.62
N ALA A 117 -8.47 8.31 5.34
CA ALA A 117 -8.04 6.95 5.68
C ALA A 117 -8.05 6.73 7.20
N ARG A 118 -8.18 5.47 7.64
CA ARG A 118 -7.97 5.07 9.04
C ARG A 118 -6.49 4.84 9.32
N ILE A 119 -5.88 4.04 8.45
CA ILE A 119 -4.48 3.64 8.51
C ILE A 119 -3.98 3.40 7.08
N ALA A 120 -2.71 3.70 6.82
CA ALA A 120 -2.11 3.55 5.50
C ALA A 120 -0.61 3.27 5.61
N GLY A 121 -0.07 2.53 4.66
CA GLY A 121 1.34 2.21 4.64
C GLY A 121 1.76 1.48 3.39
N GLU A 122 2.81 0.69 3.51
CA GLU A 122 3.41 -0.02 2.40
C GLU A 122 3.41 -1.53 2.67
N LEU A 123 3.37 -2.29 1.58
CA LEU A 123 3.53 -3.73 1.55
C LEU A 123 4.61 -4.06 0.51
N ALA A 124 5.53 -4.96 0.83
CA ALA A 124 6.57 -5.39 -0.11
C ALA A 124 6.99 -6.84 0.13
N LEU A 125 7.57 -7.48 -0.89
CA LEU A 125 8.23 -8.78 -0.73
C LEU A 125 9.68 -8.55 -0.34
N ASP A 126 10.03 -8.91 0.89
CA ASP A 126 11.39 -8.75 1.43
C ASP A 126 12.00 -10.07 1.85
N LEU A 127 13.33 -10.13 1.78
CA LEU A 127 14.10 -11.32 2.13
C LEU A 127 14.20 -11.44 3.65
N ASN A 128 13.86 -12.62 4.15
CA ASN A 128 14.05 -13.02 5.53
C ASN A 128 14.52 -14.48 5.56
N ASP A 129 15.72 -14.73 6.10
CA ASP A 129 16.35 -16.06 6.16
C ASP A 129 16.20 -16.84 4.83
N ASP A 130 16.60 -16.19 3.72
CA ASP A 130 16.57 -16.69 2.34
C ASP A 130 15.22 -16.83 1.63
N LYS A 131 14.10 -16.57 2.31
CA LYS A 131 12.75 -16.61 1.74
C LYS A 131 12.16 -15.22 1.59
N LEU A 132 11.40 -15.00 0.52
CA LEU A 132 10.60 -13.78 0.42
C LEU A 132 9.34 -13.89 1.26
N LEU A 133 9.12 -12.90 2.11
CA LEU A 133 7.92 -12.74 2.92
C LEU A 133 7.27 -11.39 2.60
N TRP A 134 5.95 -11.34 2.70
CA TRP A 134 5.25 -10.06 2.67
C TRP A 134 5.58 -9.30 3.96
N VAL A 135 6.12 -8.10 3.81
CA VAL A 135 6.43 -7.17 4.90
C VAL A 135 5.49 -5.97 4.79
N LEU A 136 4.77 -5.69 5.86
CA LEU A 136 3.81 -4.59 5.97
C LEU A 136 4.30 -3.56 6.99
N ASN A 137 4.19 -2.29 6.63
CA ASN A 137 4.28 -1.18 7.58
C ASN A 137 3.00 -0.32 7.52
N ALA A 138 2.86 0.61 8.46
CA ALA A 138 1.77 1.58 8.50
C ALA A 138 2.26 3.04 8.55
N ASN A 139 3.33 3.32 7.79
CA ASN A 139 4.11 4.56 7.91
C ASN A 139 3.89 5.51 6.73
N SER A 140 2.65 5.60 6.21
CA SER A 140 2.34 6.56 5.15
C SER A 140 2.68 7.99 5.56
N GLY A 141 3.63 8.62 4.87
CA GLY A 141 3.96 10.03 5.08
C GLY A 141 2.84 11.01 4.69
N ARG A 142 1.72 10.52 4.14
CA ARG A 142 0.55 11.31 3.76
C ARG A 142 -0.57 11.25 4.79
N TYR A 143 -0.75 10.12 5.47
CA TYR A 143 -1.83 9.93 6.44
C TYR A 143 -1.31 9.74 7.87
N CYS A 144 -0.12 9.18 8.05
CA CYS A 144 0.36 8.69 9.35
C CYS A 144 1.44 9.56 9.99
N LYS A 145 1.90 10.64 9.36
CA LYS A 145 3.05 11.42 9.87
C LYS A 145 2.68 12.31 11.07
N GLN A 146 1.58 13.06 11.03
CA GLN A 146 1.13 13.88 12.16
C GLN A 146 0.56 13.05 13.32
N LYS A 147 -0.14 11.95 13.00
CA LYS A 147 -0.74 11.04 13.97
C LYS A 147 -0.38 9.60 13.58
N PRO A 148 0.80 9.09 13.97
CA PRO A 148 1.18 7.71 13.69
C PRO A 148 0.19 6.73 14.31
N PRO A 149 -0.14 5.61 13.63
CA PRO A 149 -0.92 4.56 14.24
C PRO A 149 -0.18 3.95 15.44
N SER A 150 -0.91 3.56 16.47
CA SER A 150 -0.32 2.84 17.58
C SER A 150 0.10 1.43 17.14
N LYS A 151 1.01 0.80 17.88
CA LYS A 151 1.41 -0.59 17.64
C LYS A 151 0.19 -1.53 17.53
N SER A 152 -0.76 -1.40 18.45
CA SER A 152 -1.98 -2.22 18.45
C SER A 152 -2.84 -2.03 17.19
N GLN A 153 -2.87 -0.82 16.61
CA GLN A 153 -3.60 -0.54 15.38
C GLN A 153 -2.92 -1.17 14.17
N VAL A 154 -1.58 -1.15 14.14
CA VAL A 154 -0.80 -1.87 13.11
C VAL A 154 -1.02 -3.38 13.23
N ASP A 155 -0.98 -3.91 14.46
CA ASP A 155 -1.22 -5.32 14.74
C ASP A 155 -2.62 -5.75 14.30
N ALA A 156 -3.65 -4.94 14.59
CA ALA A 156 -5.02 -5.21 14.14
C ALA A 156 -5.13 -5.24 12.61
N ALA A 157 -4.53 -4.29 11.91
CA ALA A 157 -4.54 -4.27 10.44
C ALA A 157 -3.81 -5.50 9.84
N ALA A 158 -2.66 -5.87 10.39
CA ALA A 158 -1.93 -7.07 9.97
C ALA A 158 -2.73 -8.35 10.27
N ASN A 159 -3.30 -8.47 11.47
CA ASN A 159 -4.12 -9.61 11.87
C ASN A 159 -5.36 -9.78 10.99
N LEU A 160 -5.99 -8.68 10.57
CA LEU A 160 -7.10 -8.70 9.63
C LEU A 160 -6.68 -9.36 8.30
N ILE A 161 -5.56 -8.91 7.73
CA ILE A 161 -5.06 -9.45 6.46
C ILE A 161 -4.58 -10.91 6.61
N GLN A 162 -3.92 -11.24 7.72
CA GLN A 162 -3.47 -12.60 8.04
C GLN A 162 -4.65 -13.55 8.24
N GLY A 163 -5.71 -13.09 8.93
CA GLY A 163 -6.94 -13.85 9.13
C GLY A 163 -7.66 -14.18 7.83
N MET A 164 -7.41 -13.41 6.76
CA MET A 164 -7.91 -13.68 5.42
C MET A 164 -6.97 -14.55 4.56
N GLY A 165 -5.80 -14.95 5.07
CA GLY A 165 -4.94 -15.97 4.46
C GLY A 165 -3.60 -15.50 3.89
N LEU A 166 -3.20 -14.24 4.09
CA LEU A 166 -1.87 -13.76 3.64
C LEU A 166 -0.90 -13.65 4.81
N ALA A 167 0.17 -14.47 4.80
CA ALA A 167 1.21 -14.41 5.82
C ALA A 167 2.02 -13.11 5.71
N ILE A 168 2.01 -12.30 6.77
CA ILE A 168 2.66 -11.00 6.85
C ILE A 168 3.64 -10.96 8.01
N LYS A 169 4.79 -10.30 7.79
CA LYS A 169 5.68 -9.81 8.83
C LYS A 169 5.49 -8.30 8.97
N ILE A 170 5.34 -7.81 10.19
CA ILE A 170 5.19 -6.38 10.45
C ILE A 170 6.57 -5.74 10.55
N ASP A 171 6.74 -4.60 9.90
CA ASP A 171 7.83 -3.66 10.11
C ASP A 171 7.30 -2.40 10.82
N TYR A 172 7.80 -2.14 12.03
CA TYR A 172 7.40 -0.98 12.83
C TYR A 172 8.34 0.22 12.66
N LEU A 173 9.39 0.10 11.84
CA LEU A 173 10.39 1.16 11.62
C LEU A 173 9.85 2.32 10.80
#